data_AF-A0A2S7PRF1-F1
#
_entry.id   AF-A0A2S7PRF1-F1
#
_cell.length_a   1.000
_cell.length_b   1.000
_cell.length_c   1.000
_cell.angle_alpha   90.00
_cell.angle_beta   90.00
_cell.angle_gamma   90.00
#
_symmetry.space_group_name_H-M   'P 1'
#
loop_
_entity.id
_entity.type
_entity.pdbx_description
1 polymer ?
#
loop_
_entity_poly.entity_id
_entity_poly.type
_entity_poly.pdbx_seq_one_letter_code
_entity_poly.pdbx_strand_id
1 'polypeptide(L)'
;MSAHSASPHHKAEYPSFPFTRLHGVDPAPENAELRRKCPVSQVQLFDGSKAWLVTKHKDCRQVLESQDFSADRRKDGYPEIHAGGKVAALASAPTFVNLDDPEHEAQRNRTQAAFTPSAIAQLRPLIQSIVDSSLDHLISLGCANGPIDLIHNFIAPIPTKTVYHILGVPEEDIETLAYDSEVRNSTSRNAAENANTCGSGQAANFVTSRNLQAYMTELTEKKIQNPGNDLISELISQYHSNTGTKSDISNLAYLILVAGNAAVINSIALGVLALHQHPSQLEELKNDPSLAPKVVDEIFRYQTASALNCRRVAVRDVEVGGVVRILLILYYFSLSLLPQSE
;
A
#
# COMPACT_ATOMS: atom_id res chain seq x y z
N MET A 1 -56.80 1.42 -13.71
CA MET A 1 -55.95 0.95 -12.59
C MET A 1 -55.02 -0.12 -13.14
N SER A 2 -53.70 -0.05 -13.11
CA SER A 2 -52.75 0.99 -12.78
C SER A 2 -51.48 0.62 -13.55
N ALA A 3 -51.00 1.49 -14.43
CA ALA A 3 -49.70 1.29 -15.08
C ALA A 3 -48.61 1.61 -14.06
N HIS A 4 -47.81 0.61 -13.68
CA HIS A 4 -46.59 0.84 -12.90
C HIS A 4 -45.52 1.39 -13.84
N SER A 5 -45.36 2.71 -13.86
CA SER A 5 -44.20 3.38 -14.42
C SER A 5 -42.98 3.02 -13.58
N ALA A 6 -42.06 2.24 -14.15
CA ALA A 6 -40.72 2.10 -13.61
C ALA A 6 -40.06 3.49 -13.58
N SER A 7 -39.59 3.89 -12.39
CA SER A 7 -38.86 5.14 -12.19
C SER A 7 -37.57 5.12 -13.02
N PRO A 8 -37.20 6.22 -13.71
CA PRO A 8 -35.97 6.25 -14.50
C PRO A 8 -34.78 6.12 -13.55
N HIS A 9 -33.93 5.11 -13.78
CA HIS A 9 -32.63 5.02 -13.13
C HIS A 9 -31.91 6.37 -13.29
N HIS A 10 -31.72 7.09 -12.17
CA HIS A 10 -30.85 8.25 -12.14
C HIS A 10 -29.46 7.77 -12.58
N LYS A 11 -29.04 8.12 -13.80
CA LYS A 11 -27.62 8.05 -14.15
C LYS A 11 -26.92 8.95 -13.14
N ALA A 12 -26.03 8.38 -12.32
CA ALA A 12 -25.17 9.19 -11.48
C ALA A 12 -24.47 10.23 -12.36
N GLU A 13 -24.53 11.50 -11.97
CA GLU A 13 -23.92 12.62 -12.71
C GLU A 13 -22.39 12.45 -12.82
N TYR A 14 -21.79 11.65 -11.95
CA TYR A 14 -20.36 11.35 -11.88
C TYR A 14 -20.14 9.83 -11.76
N PRO A 15 -19.06 9.28 -12.33
CA PRO A 15 -18.77 7.86 -12.21
C PRO A 15 -18.35 7.52 -10.77
N SER A 16 -18.79 6.36 -10.29
CA SER A 16 -18.38 5.83 -8.98
C SER A 16 -16.90 5.48 -8.97
N PHE A 17 -16.22 5.76 -7.86
CA PHE A 17 -14.80 5.48 -7.66
C PHE A 17 -14.57 4.77 -6.31
N PRO A 18 -13.63 3.80 -6.21
CA PRO A 18 -12.64 3.37 -7.21
C PRO A 18 -13.22 2.64 -8.43
N PHE A 19 -12.52 2.74 -9.58
CA PHE A 19 -12.85 1.95 -10.77
C PHE A 19 -12.35 0.51 -10.66
N THR A 20 -13.08 -0.42 -11.27
CA THR A 20 -12.76 -1.85 -11.24
C THR A 20 -11.90 -2.25 -12.45
N ARG A 21 -10.88 -3.08 -12.24
CA ARG A 21 -10.16 -3.71 -13.35
C ARG A 21 -11.10 -4.66 -14.10
N LEU A 22 -11.18 -4.56 -15.41
CA LEU A 22 -12.05 -5.45 -16.19
C LEU A 22 -11.46 -6.86 -16.31
N HIS A 23 -10.14 -6.97 -16.52
CA HIS A 23 -9.46 -8.23 -16.74
C HIS A 23 -8.04 -8.23 -16.15
N GLY A 24 -7.71 -9.31 -15.43
CA GLY A 24 -6.34 -9.63 -15.02
C GLY A 24 -5.56 -8.46 -14.41
N VAL A 25 -4.43 -8.15 -15.03
CA VAL A 25 -3.47 -7.14 -14.54
C VAL A 25 -3.68 -5.76 -15.16
N ASP A 26 -4.67 -5.60 -16.05
CA ASP A 26 -4.87 -4.34 -16.74
C ASP A 26 -5.53 -3.29 -15.84
N PRO A 27 -5.12 -2.02 -15.93
CA PRO A 27 -5.78 -0.95 -15.20
C PRO A 27 -7.21 -0.75 -15.70
N ALA A 28 -8.07 -0.21 -14.84
CA ALA A 28 -9.43 0.12 -15.25
C ALA A 28 -9.41 1.09 -16.46
N PRO A 29 -10.15 0.80 -17.55
CA PRO A 29 -10.08 1.55 -18.82
C PRO A 29 -10.51 3.01 -18.68
N GLU A 30 -11.36 3.32 -17.71
CA GLU A 30 -11.78 4.67 -17.35
C GLU A 30 -10.57 5.58 -17.09
N ASN A 31 -9.51 5.03 -16.50
CA ASN A 31 -8.28 5.79 -16.26
C ASN A 31 -7.65 6.25 -17.58
N ALA A 32 -7.63 5.41 -18.62
CA ALA A 32 -7.08 5.77 -19.92
C ALA A 32 -7.97 6.78 -20.65
N GLU A 33 -9.29 6.66 -20.51
CA GLU A 33 -10.24 7.61 -21.08
C GLU A 33 -10.11 9.00 -20.44
N LEU A 34 -10.15 9.07 -19.11
CA LEU A 34 -10.02 10.32 -18.35
C LEU A 34 -8.67 10.98 -18.61
N ARG A 35 -7.57 10.23 -18.63
CA ARG A 35 -6.24 10.76 -19.01
C ARG A 35 -6.21 11.47 -20.35
N ARG A 36 -7.04 11.06 -21.31
CA ARG A 36 -7.05 11.59 -22.67
C ARG A 36 -8.04 12.74 -22.83
N LYS A 37 -9.23 12.64 -22.22
CA LYS A 37 -10.35 13.55 -22.46
C LYS A 37 -10.59 14.55 -21.33
N CYS A 38 -10.45 14.12 -20.08
CA CYS A 38 -10.80 14.90 -18.90
C CYS A 38 -9.83 14.56 -17.74
N PRO A 39 -8.56 15.03 -17.82
CA PRO A 39 -7.49 14.55 -16.97
C PRO A 39 -7.64 14.94 -15.49
N VAL A 40 -8.45 15.97 -15.22
CA VAL A 40 -8.90 16.42 -13.91
C VAL A 40 -10.43 16.39 -13.95
N SER A 41 -11.04 15.42 -13.26
CA SER A 41 -12.48 15.14 -13.36
C SER A 41 -13.09 14.85 -11.99
N GLN A 42 -14.39 15.02 -11.82
CA GLN A 42 -15.07 14.66 -10.58
C GLN A 42 -15.55 13.20 -10.62
N VAL A 43 -15.41 12.51 -9.49
CA VAL A 43 -15.90 11.16 -9.24
C VAL A 43 -16.75 11.13 -7.97
N GLN A 44 -17.62 10.14 -7.85
CA GLN A 44 -18.45 9.92 -6.67
C GLN A 44 -17.87 8.81 -5.79
N LEU A 45 -17.75 9.06 -4.48
CA LEU A 45 -17.25 8.10 -3.49
C LEU A 45 -18.37 7.27 -2.88
N PHE A 46 -17.99 6.28 -2.07
CA PHE A 46 -18.90 5.32 -1.44
C PHE A 46 -20.00 5.98 -0.59
N ASP A 47 -19.74 7.16 -0.01
CA ASP A 47 -20.67 7.93 0.82
C ASP A 47 -21.46 8.99 0.04
N GLY A 48 -21.36 8.96 -1.29
CA GLY A 48 -22.03 9.90 -2.19
C GLY A 48 -21.31 11.25 -2.33
N SER A 49 -20.27 11.51 -1.54
CA SER A 49 -19.45 12.73 -1.69
C SER A 49 -18.72 12.74 -3.03
N LYS A 50 -18.37 13.96 -3.49
CA LYS A 50 -17.62 14.17 -4.72
C LYS A 50 -16.16 14.40 -4.38
N ALA A 51 -15.27 13.83 -5.18
CA ALA A 51 -13.85 14.14 -5.15
C ALA A 51 -13.33 14.39 -6.57
N TRP A 52 -12.26 15.16 -6.67
CA TRP A 52 -11.53 15.31 -7.92
C TRP A 52 -10.58 14.13 -8.11
N LEU A 53 -10.45 13.68 -9.34
CA LEU A 53 -9.56 12.61 -9.79
C LEU A 53 -8.58 13.21 -10.79
N VAL A 54 -7.29 13.18 -10.45
CA VAL A 54 -6.18 13.61 -11.33
C VAL A 54 -5.50 12.39 -11.90
N THR A 55 -5.29 12.40 -13.22
CA THR A 55 -4.86 11.20 -13.96
C THR A 55 -3.60 11.40 -14.81
N LYS A 56 -3.15 12.65 -15.03
CA LYS A 56 -1.88 12.94 -15.73
C LYS A 56 -0.72 12.99 -14.75
N HIS A 57 0.40 12.37 -15.12
CA HIS A 57 1.61 12.32 -14.31
C HIS A 57 2.07 13.71 -13.81
N LYS A 58 2.13 14.72 -14.69
CA LYS A 58 2.55 16.09 -14.34
C LYS A 58 1.66 16.71 -13.27
N ASP A 59 0.35 16.48 -13.34
CA ASP A 59 -0.64 17.07 -12.45
C ASP A 59 -0.64 16.31 -11.10
N CYS A 60 -0.43 14.99 -11.13
CA CYS A 60 -0.21 14.21 -9.90
C CYS A 60 1.04 14.69 -9.15
N ARG A 61 2.15 14.96 -9.86
CA ARG A 61 3.38 15.48 -9.23
C ARG A 61 3.16 16.85 -8.62
N GLN A 62 2.53 17.77 -9.34
CA GLN A 62 2.18 19.10 -8.84
C GLN A 62 1.44 19.02 -7.48
N VAL A 63 0.51 18.08 -7.35
CA VAL A 63 -0.25 17.89 -6.12
C VAL A 63 0.60 17.26 -5.02
N LEU A 64 1.34 16.19 -5.33
CA LEU A 64 2.12 15.45 -4.33
C LEU A 64 3.27 16.26 -3.74
N GLU A 65 3.82 17.19 -4.51
CA GLU A 65 4.95 18.04 -4.12
C GLU A 65 4.51 19.36 -3.48
N SER A 66 3.21 19.72 -3.54
CA SER A 66 2.71 21.00 -3.02
C SER A 66 2.24 20.90 -1.57
N GLN A 67 2.64 21.88 -0.75
CA GLN A 67 2.17 22.07 0.63
C GLN A 67 0.71 22.56 0.72
N ASP A 68 0.09 22.86 -0.43
CA ASP A 68 -1.32 23.25 -0.47
C ASP A 68 -2.28 22.05 -0.37
N PHE A 69 -1.72 20.84 -0.34
CA PHE A 69 -2.44 19.59 -0.26
C PHE A 69 -2.01 18.79 0.97
N SER A 70 -2.97 18.52 1.84
CA SER A 70 -2.76 17.79 3.08
C SER A 70 -2.97 16.29 2.91
N ALA A 71 -2.10 15.49 3.54
CA ALA A 71 -2.28 14.04 3.73
C ALA A 71 -3.06 13.70 5.01
N ASP A 72 -3.37 14.68 5.87
CA ASP A 72 -4.13 14.47 7.09
C ASP A 72 -5.57 14.03 6.82
N ARG A 73 -5.83 12.75 7.13
CA ARG A 73 -7.12 12.07 6.96
C ARG A 73 -8.23 12.62 7.85
N ARG A 74 -7.90 13.41 8.86
CA ARG A 74 -8.85 14.00 9.83
C ARG A 74 -9.45 15.31 9.32
N LYS A 75 -8.89 15.91 8.27
CA LYS A 75 -9.41 17.16 7.71
C LYS A 75 -10.72 16.93 6.96
N ASP A 76 -11.60 17.92 7.04
CA ASP A 76 -12.87 17.92 6.33
C ASP A 76 -12.65 17.81 4.82
N GLY A 77 -13.44 16.94 4.18
CA GLY A 77 -13.33 16.70 2.74
C GLY A 77 -12.17 15.78 2.33
N TYR A 78 -11.42 15.19 3.28
CA TYR A 78 -10.47 14.13 2.94
C TYR A 78 -11.20 12.97 2.26
N PRO A 79 -10.74 12.52 1.07
CA PRO A 79 -11.55 11.66 0.24
C PRO A 79 -11.39 10.19 0.63
N GLU A 80 -12.10 9.77 1.66
CA GLU A 80 -12.16 8.37 2.05
C GLU A 80 -12.92 7.53 1.03
N ILE A 81 -12.35 6.38 0.65
CA ILE A 81 -12.87 5.53 -0.42
C ILE A 81 -13.68 4.33 0.09
N HIS A 82 -13.74 4.15 1.42
CA HIS A 82 -14.55 3.12 2.09
C HIS A 82 -14.89 3.53 3.52
N ALA A 83 -15.97 2.96 4.08
CA ALA A 83 -16.50 3.29 5.41
C ALA A 83 -15.49 3.10 6.55
N GLY A 84 -14.74 2.00 6.53
CA GLY A 84 -13.72 1.70 7.54
C GLY A 84 -12.56 2.71 7.57
N GLY A 85 -12.35 3.48 6.49
CA GLY A 85 -11.26 4.45 6.39
C GLY A 85 -11.46 5.59 7.37
N LYS A 86 -12.66 6.19 7.38
CA LYS A 86 -13.03 7.28 8.30
C LYS A 86 -12.88 6.86 9.77
N VAL A 87 -13.34 5.65 10.11
CA VAL A 87 -13.22 5.12 11.48
C VAL A 87 -11.75 4.94 11.86
N ALA A 88 -10.94 4.34 10.99
CA ALA A 88 -9.52 4.11 11.26
C ALA A 88 -8.72 5.42 11.39
N ALA A 89 -9.07 6.47 10.65
CA ALA A 89 -8.43 7.78 10.74
C ALA A 89 -8.61 8.47 12.10
N LEU A 90 -9.70 8.14 12.82
CA LEU A 90 -10.03 8.71 14.13
C LEU A 90 -9.70 7.78 15.31
N ALA A 91 -9.38 6.51 15.04
CA ALA A 91 -9.19 5.50 16.07
C ALA A 91 -7.87 5.62 16.84
N SER A 92 -6.84 6.20 16.23
CA SER A 92 -5.49 6.32 16.78
C SER A 92 -4.85 7.64 16.38
N ALA A 93 -3.80 8.03 17.11
CA ALA A 93 -2.94 9.13 16.68
C ALA A 93 -2.36 8.85 15.27
N PRO A 94 -2.31 9.84 14.37
CA PRO A 94 -1.77 9.64 13.04
C PRO A 94 -0.27 9.37 13.10
N THR A 95 0.19 8.53 12.20
CA THR A 95 1.60 8.39 11.87
C THR A 95 1.95 9.25 10.66
N PHE A 96 3.23 9.36 10.32
CA PHE A 96 3.77 10.28 9.32
C PHE A 96 3.12 10.14 7.95
N VAL A 97 2.58 8.96 7.61
CA VAL A 97 1.84 8.75 6.35
C VAL A 97 0.59 9.62 6.23
N ASN A 98 0.04 10.11 7.34
CA ASN A 98 -1.15 10.97 7.42
C ASN A 98 -0.86 12.29 8.16
N LEU A 99 0.41 12.74 8.14
CA LEU A 99 0.81 14.03 8.67
C LEU A 99 1.28 14.93 7.52
N ASP A 100 1.20 16.24 7.73
CA ASP A 100 1.84 17.24 6.89
C ASP A 100 3.13 17.72 7.56
N ASP A 101 3.98 18.44 6.83
CA ASP A 101 5.17 19.05 7.42
C ASP A 101 4.77 20.22 8.35
N PRO A 102 5.52 20.46 9.46
CA PRO A 102 6.80 19.82 9.83
C PRO A 102 6.69 18.49 10.58
N GLU A 103 5.50 18.08 11.05
CA GLU A 103 5.33 16.87 11.86
C GLU A 103 5.64 15.59 11.07
N HIS A 104 5.29 15.54 9.78
CA HIS A 104 5.64 14.43 8.89
C HIS A 104 7.15 14.21 8.82
N GLU A 105 7.92 15.23 8.47
CA GLU A 105 9.38 15.15 8.42
C GLU A 105 9.97 14.72 9.78
N ALA A 106 9.54 15.37 10.86
CA ALA A 106 10.06 15.09 12.20
C ALA A 106 9.82 13.64 12.65
N GLN A 107 8.65 13.06 12.34
CA GLN A 107 8.36 11.68 12.71
C GLN A 107 8.98 10.68 11.72
N ARG A 108 8.98 10.97 10.41
CA ARG A 108 9.57 10.10 9.38
C ARG A 108 11.08 9.93 9.57
N ASN A 109 11.78 11.01 9.90
CA ASN A 109 13.23 10.99 10.13
C ASN A 109 13.67 9.98 11.21
N ARG A 110 12.78 9.65 12.15
CA ARG A 110 13.04 8.64 13.20
C ARG A 110 13.21 7.22 12.67
N THR A 111 12.63 6.94 11.50
CA THR A 111 12.65 5.59 10.88
C THR A 111 13.59 5.49 9.69
N GLN A 112 14.03 6.63 9.13
CA GLN A 112 14.68 6.68 7.83
C GLN A 112 16.02 5.96 7.77
N ALA A 113 16.77 5.92 8.87
CA ALA A 113 18.09 5.28 8.92
C ALA A 113 18.03 3.79 8.54
N ALA A 114 17.01 3.08 9.03
CA ALA A 114 16.76 1.66 8.73
C ALA A 114 16.41 1.40 7.25
N PHE A 115 16.02 2.42 6.49
CA PHE A 115 15.61 2.32 5.08
C PHE A 115 16.55 3.05 4.11
N THR A 116 17.75 3.43 4.54
CA THR A 116 18.78 3.98 3.64
C THR A 116 19.27 2.91 2.64
N PRO A 117 19.78 3.30 1.46
CA PRO A 117 20.34 2.33 0.50
C PRO A 117 21.42 1.42 1.11
N SER A 118 22.22 1.95 2.03
CA SER A 118 23.23 1.17 2.74
C SER A 118 22.62 0.15 3.70
N ALA A 119 21.63 0.55 4.51
CA ALA A 119 20.93 -0.37 5.41
C ALA A 119 20.20 -1.48 4.63
N ILE A 120 19.52 -1.13 3.53
CA ILE A 120 18.86 -2.12 2.67
C ILE A 120 19.87 -3.07 2.01
N ALA A 121 21.04 -2.58 1.58
CA ALA A 121 22.09 -3.43 1.02
C ALA A 121 22.59 -4.48 2.03
N GLN A 122 22.64 -4.13 3.33
CA GLN A 122 23.01 -5.06 4.40
C GLN A 122 21.97 -6.15 4.64
N LEU A 123 20.69 -5.91 4.31
CA LEU A 123 19.63 -6.91 4.40
C LEU A 123 19.66 -7.93 3.25
N ARG A 124 20.46 -7.71 2.20
CA ARG A 124 20.48 -8.59 1.01
C ARG A 124 20.74 -10.06 1.34
N PRO A 125 21.72 -10.44 2.18
CA PRO A 125 21.95 -11.84 2.53
C PRO A 125 20.75 -12.49 3.25
N LEU A 126 20.11 -11.74 4.15
CA LEU A 126 18.90 -12.20 4.84
C LEU A 126 17.75 -12.43 3.86
N ILE A 127 17.46 -11.43 3.01
CA ILE A 127 16.38 -11.51 2.02
C ILE A 127 16.63 -12.70 1.08
N GLN A 128 17.88 -12.90 0.63
CA GLN A 128 18.25 -14.04 -0.19
C GLN A 128 17.97 -15.37 0.54
N SER A 129 18.40 -15.50 1.80
CA SER A 129 18.13 -16.70 2.60
C SER A 129 16.63 -16.99 2.77
N ILE A 130 15.82 -15.95 2.96
CA ILE A 130 14.35 -16.09 3.07
C ILE A 130 13.76 -16.54 1.73
N VAL A 131 14.20 -15.96 0.62
CA VAL A 131 13.75 -16.34 -0.73
C VAL A 131 14.14 -17.79 -1.03
N ASP A 132 15.39 -18.16 -0.79
CA ASP A 132 15.91 -19.51 -1.06
C ASP A 132 15.15 -20.56 -0.23
N SER A 133 14.96 -20.31 1.07
CA SER A 133 14.18 -21.21 1.94
C SER A 133 12.71 -21.33 1.50
N SER A 134 12.13 -20.25 0.99
CA SER A 134 10.76 -20.26 0.47
C SER A 134 10.67 -21.02 -0.87
N LEU A 135 11.70 -20.95 -1.71
CA LEU A 135 11.81 -21.77 -2.93
C LEU A 135 11.97 -23.25 -2.58
N ASP A 136 12.84 -23.59 -1.62
CA ASP A 136 13.04 -24.98 -1.18
C ASP A 136 11.73 -25.58 -0.66
N HIS A 137 10.97 -24.81 0.12
CA HIS A 137 9.64 -25.22 0.56
C HIS A 137 8.70 -25.47 -0.62
N LEU A 138 8.62 -24.54 -1.58
CA LEU A 138 7.78 -24.68 -2.77
C LEU A 138 8.15 -25.92 -3.61
N ILE A 139 9.45 -26.18 -3.79
CA ILE A 139 9.97 -27.37 -4.48
C ILE A 139 9.58 -28.64 -3.72
N SER A 140 9.69 -28.64 -2.39
CA SER A 140 9.36 -29.80 -1.55
C SER A 140 7.88 -30.18 -1.60
N LEU A 141 6.98 -29.19 -1.73
CA LEU A 141 5.56 -29.44 -1.91
C LEU A 141 5.30 -30.18 -3.24
N GLY A 142 6.01 -29.76 -4.30
CA GLY A 142 5.85 -30.28 -5.65
C GLY A 142 4.43 -30.04 -6.22
N CYS A 143 4.28 -30.20 -7.54
CA CYS A 143 2.98 -29.99 -8.20
C CYS A 143 2.34 -31.29 -8.72
N ALA A 144 2.77 -32.45 -8.22
CA ALA A 144 2.28 -33.75 -8.70
C ALA A 144 0.78 -33.96 -8.44
N ASN A 145 0.27 -33.38 -7.34
CA ASN A 145 -1.13 -33.47 -6.94
C ASN A 145 -1.99 -32.28 -7.42
N GLY A 146 -1.45 -31.44 -8.29
CA GLY A 146 -2.11 -30.27 -8.84
C GLY A 146 -1.36 -28.95 -8.63
N PRO A 147 -1.95 -27.83 -9.07
CA PRO A 147 -1.36 -26.50 -8.90
C PRO A 147 -1.18 -26.12 -7.42
N ILE A 148 -0.13 -25.34 -7.14
CA ILE A 148 0.16 -24.78 -5.82
C ILE A 148 -0.17 -23.29 -5.82
N ASP A 149 -0.73 -22.79 -4.71
CA ASP A 149 -0.88 -21.35 -4.50
C ASP A 149 0.48 -20.70 -4.23
N LEU A 150 1.00 -19.98 -5.23
CA LEU A 150 2.28 -19.28 -5.15
C LEU A 150 2.27 -18.13 -4.11
N ILE A 151 1.12 -17.51 -3.85
CA ILE A 151 1.03 -16.41 -2.90
C ILE A 151 1.28 -16.93 -1.49
N HIS A 152 0.53 -17.96 -1.07
CA HIS A 152 0.64 -18.51 0.27
C HIS A 152 1.99 -19.21 0.49
N ASN A 153 2.42 -20.03 -0.47
CA ASN A 153 3.56 -20.94 -0.27
C ASN A 153 4.93 -20.34 -0.62
N PHE A 154 4.99 -19.16 -1.24
CA PHE A 154 6.26 -18.54 -1.65
C PHE A 154 6.32 -17.03 -1.43
N ILE A 155 5.33 -16.29 -1.96
CA ILE A 155 5.43 -14.82 -2.02
C ILE A 155 5.18 -14.16 -0.67
N ALA A 156 4.11 -14.51 0.03
CA ALA A 156 3.70 -13.86 1.28
C ALA A 156 4.72 -13.99 2.43
N PRO A 157 5.43 -15.13 2.60
CA PRO A 157 6.47 -15.26 3.60
C PRO A 157 7.63 -14.28 3.44
N ILE A 158 8.02 -13.93 2.21
CA ILE A 158 9.22 -13.12 1.93
C ILE A 158 9.17 -11.73 2.59
N PRO A 159 8.20 -10.84 2.26
CA PRO A 159 8.14 -9.52 2.87
C PRO A 159 7.78 -9.59 4.35
N THR A 160 6.93 -10.54 4.75
CA THR A 160 6.49 -10.71 6.15
C THR A 160 7.67 -11.03 7.07
N LYS A 161 8.48 -12.04 6.74
CA LYS A 161 9.67 -12.41 7.51
C LYS A 161 10.73 -11.30 7.49
N THR A 162 10.89 -10.64 6.35
CA THR A 162 11.84 -9.52 6.20
C THR A 162 11.49 -8.37 7.14
N VAL A 163 10.22 -7.93 7.17
CA VAL A 163 9.82 -6.81 8.03
C VAL A 163 9.84 -7.19 9.51
N TYR A 164 9.52 -8.43 9.86
CA TYR A 164 9.66 -8.92 11.24
C TYR A 164 11.12 -8.87 11.71
N HIS A 165 12.07 -9.24 10.86
CA HIS A 165 13.48 -9.10 11.18
C HIS A 165 13.89 -7.63 11.38
N ILE A 166 13.47 -6.72 10.48
CA ILE A 166 13.75 -5.28 10.60
C ILE A 166 13.21 -4.73 11.95
N LEU A 167 12.02 -5.18 12.36
CA LEU A 167 11.37 -4.77 13.60
C LEU A 167 11.97 -5.43 14.85
N GLY A 168 12.82 -6.44 14.71
CA GLY A 168 13.42 -7.15 15.83
C GLY A 168 12.49 -8.16 16.50
N VAL A 169 11.51 -8.69 15.76
CA VAL A 169 10.65 -9.79 16.18
C VAL A 169 11.49 -11.07 16.30
N PRO A 170 11.48 -11.77 17.44
CA PRO A 170 12.16 -13.04 17.61
C PRO A 170 11.66 -14.11 16.64
N GLU A 171 12.54 -14.98 16.18
CA GLU A 171 12.22 -15.99 15.16
C GLU A 171 11.13 -16.96 15.63
N GLU A 172 11.15 -17.31 16.92
CA GLU A 172 10.16 -18.17 17.57
C GLU A 172 8.73 -17.61 17.55
N ASP A 173 8.56 -16.30 17.43
CA ASP A 173 7.25 -15.66 17.43
C ASP A 173 6.67 -15.54 16.01
N ILE A 174 7.49 -15.61 14.96
CA ILE A 174 7.09 -15.36 13.57
C ILE A 174 5.96 -16.29 13.13
N GLU A 175 6.03 -17.58 13.46
CA GLU A 175 5.01 -18.56 13.09
C GLU A 175 3.65 -18.24 13.74
N THR A 176 3.66 -17.81 15.00
CA THR A 176 2.43 -17.46 15.72
C THR A 176 1.75 -16.20 15.15
N LEU A 177 2.54 -15.28 14.61
CA LEU A 177 2.05 -14.03 14.01
C LEU A 177 1.73 -14.17 12.51
N ALA A 178 2.05 -15.30 11.89
CA ALA A 178 1.90 -15.50 10.44
C ALA A 178 0.42 -15.41 10.02
N TYR A 179 -0.47 -16.06 10.78
CA TYR A 179 -1.91 -16.03 10.52
C TYR A 179 -2.48 -14.60 10.57
N ASP A 180 -2.13 -13.86 11.63
CA ASP A 180 -2.62 -12.50 11.81
C ASP A 180 -2.14 -11.57 10.68
N SER A 181 -0.87 -11.71 10.29
CA SER A 181 -0.29 -11.00 9.15
C SER A 181 -0.96 -11.38 7.82
N GLU A 182 -1.25 -12.66 7.59
CA GLU A 182 -1.91 -13.12 6.37
C GLU A 182 -3.34 -12.56 6.24
N VAL A 183 -4.14 -12.64 7.30
CA VAL A 183 -5.51 -12.10 7.33
C VAL A 183 -5.50 -10.59 7.09
N ARG A 184 -4.55 -9.89 7.73
CA ARG A 184 -4.40 -8.44 7.56
C ARG A 184 -3.96 -8.08 6.13
N ASN A 185 -2.99 -8.81 5.58
CA ASN A 185 -2.47 -8.58 4.23
C ASN A 185 -3.53 -8.87 3.17
N SER A 186 -4.26 -9.98 3.27
CA SER A 186 -5.34 -10.34 2.33
C SER A 186 -6.46 -9.28 2.29
N THR A 187 -6.86 -8.76 3.45
CA THR A 187 -7.84 -7.67 3.54
C THR A 187 -7.34 -6.40 2.85
N SER A 188 -6.06 -6.05 3.06
CA SER A 188 -5.43 -4.90 2.41
C SER A 188 -5.30 -5.07 0.89
N ARG A 189 -5.00 -6.28 0.40
CA ARG A 189 -4.91 -6.57 -1.05
C ARG A 189 -6.24 -6.35 -1.77
N ASN A 190 -7.34 -6.72 -1.11
CA ASN A 190 -8.68 -6.68 -1.67
C ASN A 190 -9.46 -5.41 -1.25
N ALA A 191 -8.80 -4.37 -0.74
CA ALA A 191 -9.49 -3.21 -0.13
C ALA A 191 -10.50 -2.53 -1.07
N ALA A 192 -10.27 -2.51 -2.39
CA ALA A 192 -11.21 -1.97 -3.37
C ALA A 192 -12.45 -2.86 -3.57
N GLU A 193 -12.28 -4.19 -3.56
CA GLU A 193 -13.38 -5.17 -3.65
C GLU A 193 -14.14 -5.29 -2.31
N ASN A 194 -13.40 -5.15 -1.20
CA ASN A 194 -13.89 -5.21 0.17
C ASN A 194 -14.58 -3.93 0.63
N ALA A 195 -14.46 -2.83 -0.11
CA ALA A 195 -15.11 -1.56 0.20
C ALA A 195 -16.65 -1.69 0.27
N ASN A 196 -17.21 -2.70 -0.42
CA ASN A 196 -18.65 -2.96 -0.50
C ASN A 196 -19.14 -4.15 0.35
N THR A 197 -18.26 -4.88 1.04
CA THR A 197 -18.64 -6.07 1.83
C THR A 197 -18.55 -5.80 3.33
N CYS A 198 -19.70 -5.58 3.97
CA CYS A 198 -19.85 -5.75 5.43
C CYS A 198 -19.96 -7.25 5.72
N GLY A 199 -18.92 -7.88 6.28
CA GLY A 199 -18.90 -9.31 6.53
C GLY A 199 -17.82 -9.77 7.51
N SER A 200 -17.79 -11.08 7.79
CA SER A 200 -16.88 -11.75 8.74
C SER A 200 -15.39 -11.44 8.54
N GLY A 201 -14.96 -11.17 7.30
CA GLY A 201 -13.59 -10.76 6.99
C GLY A 201 -13.17 -9.44 7.65
N GLN A 202 -14.08 -8.47 7.82
CA GLN A 202 -13.76 -7.22 8.51
C GLN A 202 -13.57 -7.43 10.02
N ALA A 203 -14.38 -8.30 10.63
CA ALA A 203 -14.25 -8.64 12.04
C ALA A 203 -12.94 -9.40 12.32
N ALA A 204 -12.59 -10.37 11.48
CA ALA A 204 -11.30 -11.07 11.56
C ALA A 204 -10.14 -10.08 11.42
N ASN A 205 -10.16 -9.21 10.41
CA ASN A 205 -9.12 -8.20 10.21
C ASN A 205 -8.99 -7.23 11.41
N PHE A 206 -10.10 -6.84 12.04
CA PHE A 206 -10.07 -6.02 13.25
C PHE A 206 -9.37 -6.74 14.41
N VAL A 207 -9.69 -8.01 14.63
CA VAL A 207 -9.08 -8.83 15.68
C VAL A 207 -7.59 -9.02 15.42
N THR A 208 -7.19 -9.44 14.21
CA THR A 208 -5.78 -9.67 13.88
C THR A 208 -4.97 -8.37 13.91
N SER A 209 -5.55 -7.25 13.46
CA SER A 209 -4.92 -5.93 13.58
C SER A 209 -4.65 -5.54 15.04
N ARG A 210 -5.60 -5.83 15.94
CA ARG A 210 -5.43 -5.60 17.38
C ARG A 210 -4.37 -6.51 18.00
N ASN A 211 -4.33 -7.78 17.62
CA ASN A 211 -3.31 -8.72 18.10
C ASN A 211 -1.91 -8.27 17.69
N LEU A 212 -1.71 -7.92 16.42
CA LEU A 212 -0.44 -7.41 15.92
C LEU A 212 -0.02 -6.11 16.64
N GLN A 213 -0.95 -5.17 16.85
CA GLN A 213 -0.68 -3.94 17.61
C GLN A 213 -0.31 -4.23 19.07
N ALA A 214 -1.01 -5.16 19.72
CA ALA A 214 -0.72 -5.58 21.09
C ALA A 214 0.68 -6.22 21.18
N TYR A 215 1.02 -7.09 20.24
CA TYR A 215 2.34 -7.70 20.14
C TYR A 215 3.45 -6.64 19.94
N MET A 216 3.25 -5.67 19.05
CA MET A 216 4.22 -4.57 18.87
C MET A 216 4.41 -3.74 20.15
N THR A 217 3.34 -3.58 20.95
CA THR A 217 3.41 -2.91 22.25
C THR A 217 4.23 -3.72 23.25
N GLU A 218 3.95 -5.02 23.38
CA GLU A 218 4.69 -5.93 24.25
C GLU A 218 6.18 -6.03 23.86
N LEU A 219 6.46 -6.16 22.55
CA LEU A 219 7.82 -6.21 22.04
C LEU A 219 8.58 -4.90 22.35
N THR A 220 7.92 -3.75 22.20
CA THR A 220 8.49 -2.46 22.59
C THR A 220 8.87 -2.46 24.09
N GLU A 221 8.01 -2.98 24.96
CA GLU A 221 8.30 -3.07 26.40
C GLU A 221 9.48 -3.99 26.72
N LYS A 222 9.58 -5.14 26.05
CA LYS A 222 10.72 -6.07 26.18
C LYS A 222 12.02 -5.40 25.73
N LYS A 223 12.01 -4.71 24.58
CA LYS A 223 13.18 -4.04 24.00
C LYS A 223 13.62 -2.80 24.80
N ILE A 224 12.73 -2.16 25.57
CA ILE A 224 13.12 -1.10 26.52
C ILE A 224 14.07 -1.64 27.60
N GLN A 225 13.83 -2.88 28.06
CA GLN A 225 14.68 -3.52 29.08
C GLN A 225 15.92 -4.16 28.48
N ASN A 226 15.82 -4.69 27.26
CA ASN A 226 16.89 -5.39 26.57
C ASN A 226 16.95 -4.99 25.09
N PRO A 227 17.58 -3.85 24.75
CA PRO A 227 17.64 -3.35 23.39
C PRO A 227 18.50 -4.28 22.50
N GLY A 228 18.07 -4.45 21.26
CA GLY A 228 18.77 -5.18 20.21
C GLY A 228 19.31 -4.26 19.11
N ASN A 229 19.69 -4.86 17.99
CA ASN A 229 20.08 -4.16 16.77
C ASN A 229 18.94 -4.21 15.75
N ASP A 230 17.85 -3.52 16.05
CA ASP A 230 16.60 -3.52 15.29
C ASP A 230 15.90 -2.16 15.34
N LEU A 231 14.94 -1.93 14.44
CA LEU A 231 14.26 -0.64 14.32
C LEU A 231 13.52 -0.24 15.61
N ILE A 232 12.92 -1.18 16.35
CA ILE A 232 12.23 -0.85 17.60
C ILE A 232 13.23 -0.36 18.64
N SER A 233 14.39 -1.01 18.76
CA SER A 233 15.48 -0.60 19.66
C SER A 233 16.09 0.73 19.25
N GLU A 234 16.25 0.98 17.95
CA GLU A 234 16.69 2.26 17.42
C GLU A 234 15.70 3.38 17.78
N LEU A 235 14.40 3.14 17.56
CA LEU A 235 13.35 4.08 17.97
C LEU A 235 13.42 4.33 19.48
N ILE A 236 13.53 3.30 20.32
CA ILE A 236 13.67 3.46 21.78
C ILE A 236 14.86 4.36 22.14
N SER A 237 16.02 4.17 21.48
CA SER A 237 17.21 4.99 21.73
C SER A 237 16.97 6.49 21.49
N GLN A 238 16.17 6.82 20.47
CA GLN A 238 15.79 8.20 20.15
C GLN A 238 14.83 8.78 21.20
N TYR A 239 14.02 7.96 21.88
CA TYR A 239 13.02 8.43 22.85
C TYR A 239 13.62 8.84 24.20
N HIS A 240 14.83 8.38 24.53
CA HIS A 240 15.58 8.95 25.66
C HIS A 240 15.83 10.46 25.50
N SER A 241 15.75 10.99 24.26
CA SER A 241 15.76 12.42 23.97
C SER A 241 14.34 13.01 23.90
N ASN A 242 13.58 12.96 25.00
CA ASN A 242 12.36 13.76 25.33
C ASN A 242 11.29 14.05 24.22
N THR A 243 11.21 13.29 23.14
CA THR A 243 10.44 13.69 21.93
C THR A 243 9.33 12.71 21.52
N GLY A 244 8.92 11.76 22.37
CA GLY A 244 7.69 10.99 22.14
C GLY A 244 7.30 10.03 23.29
N THR A 245 6.17 9.35 23.13
CA THR A 245 5.64 8.33 24.06
C THR A 245 5.89 6.88 23.62
N LYS A 246 5.85 5.91 24.55
CA LYS A 246 5.93 4.48 24.20
C LYS A 246 4.89 4.05 23.15
N SER A 247 3.69 4.65 23.20
CA SER A 247 2.64 4.40 22.23
C SER A 247 3.07 4.82 20.82
N ASP A 248 3.78 5.93 20.68
CA ASP A 248 4.28 6.40 19.39
C ASP A 248 5.28 5.42 18.77
N ILE A 249 6.17 4.81 19.56
CA ILE A 249 7.08 3.75 19.09
C ILE A 249 6.27 2.56 18.58
N SER A 250 5.33 2.05 19.38
CA SER A 250 4.52 0.90 19.00
C SER A 250 3.65 1.15 17.76
N ASN A 251 3.13 2.38 17.60
CA ASN A 251 2.34 2.79 16.44
C ASN A 251 3.20 2.90 15.18
N LEU A 252 4.44 3.38 15.30
CA LEU A 252 5.40 3.41 14.20
C LEU A 252 5.86 2.00 13.80
N ALA A 253 6.17 1.14 14.77
CA ALA A 253 6.51 -0.26 14.52
C ALA A 253 5.37 -0.99 13.80
N TYR A 254 4.13 -0.80 14.28
CA TYR A 254 2.94 -1.33 13.64
C TYR A 254 2.74 -0.75 12.23
N LEU A 255 2.92 0.56 12.02
CA LEU A 255 2.89 1.16 10.69
C LEU A 255 3.88 0.47 9.75
N ILE A 256 5.12 0.27 10.15
CA ILE A 256 6.15 -0.35 9.31
C ILE A 256 5.80 -1.80 8.99
N LEU A 257 5.30 -2.57 9.96
CA LEU A 257 4.80 -3.92 9.74
C LEU A 257 3.72 -3.96 8.64
N VAL A 258 2.78 -3.02 8.68
CA VAL A 258 1.58 -3.08 7.84
C VAL A 258 1.74 -2.34 6.50
N ALA A 259 2.51 -1.26 6.42
CA ALA A 259 2.54 -0.37 5.26
C ALA A 259 3.09 -1.03 3.97
N GLY A 260 4.10 -1.91 4.09
CA GLY A 260 4.82 -2.45 2.93
C GLY A 260 4.40 -3.85 2.47
N ASN A 261 3.90 -4.70 3.37
CA ASN A 261 3.75 -6.13 3.09
C ASN A 261 2.83 -6.45 1.91
N ALA A 262 1.58 -5.96 1.95
CA ALA A 262 0.60 -6.25 0.89
C ALA A 262 1.03 -5.70 -0.48
N ALA A 263 1.71 -4.55 -0.52
CA ALA A 263 2.19 -3.95 -1.75
C ALA A 263 3.31 -4.80 -2.40
N VAL A 264 4.29 -5.26 -1.61
CA VAL A 264 5.37 -6.13 -2.11
C VAL A 264 4.82 -7.47 -2.60
N ILE A 265 3.89 -8.08 -1.85
CA ILE A 265 3.23 -9.33 -2.27
C ILE A 265 2.55 -9.15 -3.63
N ASN A 266 1.76 -8.09 -3.78
CA ASN A 266 1.07 -7.79 -5.03
C ASN A 266 2.04 -7.50 -6.17
N SER A 267 3.12 -6.75 -5.93
CA SER A 267 4.12 -6.45 -6.95
C SER A 267 4.82 -7.72 -7.44
N ILE A 268 5.18 -8.66 -6.56
CA ILE A 268 5.76 -9.94 -6.96
C ILE A 268 4.75 -10.77 -7.75
N ALA A 269 3.52 -10.92 -7.24
CA ALA A 269 2.48 -11.72 -7.89
C ALA A 269 2.12 -11.18 -9.29
N LEU A 270 1.92 -9.86 -9.41
CA LEU A 270 1.64 -9.19 -10.67
C LEU A 270 2.84 -9.21 -11.61
N GLY A 271 4.07 -9.15 -11.08
CA GLY A 271 5.30 -9.29 -11.85
C GLY A 271 5.44 -10.67 -12.49
N VAL A 272 5.19 -11.74 -11.73
CA VAL A 272 5.15 -13.12 -12.24
C VAL A 272 4.10 -13.23 -13.35
N LEU A 273 2.89 -12.70 -13.13
CA LEU A 273 1.82 -12.75 -14.12
C LEU A 273 2.16 -11.94 -15.39
N ALA A 274 2.74 -10.75 -15.25
CA ALA A 274 3.17 -9.92 -16.38
C ALA A 274 4.25 -10.62 -17.22
N LEU A 275 5.26 -11.24 -16.59
CA LEU A 275 6.28 -11.99 -17.30
C LEU A 275 5.71 -13.20 -18.07
N HIS A 276 4.71 -13.89 -17.51
CA HIS A 276 4.03 -14.98 -18.22
C HIS A 276 3.18 -14.49 -19.40
N GLN A 277 2.66 -13.26 -19.33
CA GLN A 277 1.97 -12.62 -20.46
C GLN A 277 2.94 -12.10 -21.54
N HIS A 278 4.23 -12.00 -21.22
CA HIS A 278 5.29 -11.56 -22.14
C HIS A 278 6.44 -12.59 -22.23
N PRO A 279 6.20 -13.80 -22.80
CA PRO A 279 7.17 -14.90 -22.76
C PRO A 279 8.55 -14.56 -23.32
N SER A 280 8.64 -13.71 -24.35
CA SER A 280 9.94 -13.30 -24.91
C SER A 280 10.79 -12.52 -23.90
N GLN A 281 10.19 -11.66 -23.08
CA GLN A 281 10.88 -10.91 -22.04
C GLN A 281 11.25 -11.80 -20.84
N LEU A 282 10.40 -12.79 -20.52
CA LEU A 282 10.73 -13.81 -19.53
C LEU A 282 11.94 -14.64 -19.96
N GLU A 283 12.01 -15.07 -21.22
CA GLU A 283 13.17 -15.80 -21.74
C GLU A 283 14.43 -14.92 -21.77
N GLU A 284 14.31 -13.64 -22.09
CA GLU A 284 15.44 -12.69 -21.99
C GLU A 284 15.97 -12.60 -20.55
N LEU A 285 15.08 -12.44 -19.56
CA LEU A 285 15.47 -12.40 -18.14
C LEU A 285 16.09 -13.72 -17.65
N LYS A 286 15.57 -14.87 -18.11
CA LYS A 286 16.16 -16.18 -17.77
C LYS A 286 17.56 -16.35 -18.33
N ASN A 287 17.80 -15.85 -19.55
CA ASN A 287 19.10 -15.91 -20.21
C ASN A 287 20.09 -14.90 -19.62
N ASP A 288 19.62 -13.75 -19.14
CA ASP A 288 20.43 -12.74 -18.46
C ASP A 288 19.76 -12.22 -17.17
N PRO A 289 20.01 -12.88 -16.02
CA PRO A 289 19.48 -12.44 -14.73
C PRO A 289 19.96 -11.05 -14.29
N SER A 290 20.99 -10.48 -14.91
CA SER A 290 21.44 -9.11 -14.61
C SER A 290 20.41 -8.05 -15.02
N LEU A 291 19.42 -8.42 -15.85
CA LEU A 291 18.28 -7.58 -16.21
C LEU A 291 17.25 -7.43 -15.09
N ALA A 292 17.31 -8.23 -14.02
CA ALA A 292 16.32 -8.23 -12.95
C ALA A 292 16.00 -6.82 -12.38
N PRO A 293 16.97 -5.92 -12.11
CA PRO A 293 16.65 -4.57 -11.63
C PRO A 293 15.78 -3.77 -12.62
N LYS A 294 16.07 -3.85 -13.93
CA LYS A 294 15.28 -3.16 -14.97
C LYS A 294 13.87 -3.73 -15.07
N VAL A 295 13.75 -5.05 -14.97
CA VAL A 295 12.45 -5.73 -14.97
C VAL A 295 11.64 -5.31 -13.74
N VAL A 296 12.26 -5.21 -12.57
CA VAL A 296 11.60 -4.72 -11.34
C VAL A 296 11.10 -3.29 -11.51
N ASP A 297 11.92 -2.38 -12.06
CA ASP A 297 11.50 -0.99 -12.34
C ASP A 297 10.30 -0.94 -13.30
N GLU A 298 10.32 -1.76 -14.35
CA GLU A 298 9.24 -1.84 -15.33
C GLU A 298 7.96 -2.48 -14.74
N ILE A 299 8.09 -3.46 -13.83
CA ILE A 299 6.95 -4.01 -13.09
C ILE A 299 6.35 -2.94 -12.19
N PHE A 300 7.13 -2.15 -11.46
CA PHE A 300 6.58 -1.08 -10.62
C PHE A 300 5.88 0.01 -11.46
N ARG A 301 6.40 0.29 -12.65
CA ARG A 301 5.78 1.21 -13.60
C ARG A 301 4.47 0.64 -14.13
N TYR A 302 4.50 -0.57 -14.69
CA TYR A 302 3.38 -1.23 -15.36
C TYR A 302 2.28 -1.67 -14.38
N GLN A 303 2.66 -2.14 -13.19
CA GLN A 303 1.78 -2.69 -12.15
C GLN A 303 1.86 -1.87 -10.87
N THR A 304 1.12 -0.76 -10.84
CA THR A 304 0.99 0.06 -9.62
C THR A 304 0.08 -0.63 -8.60
N ALA A 305 0.67 -1.49 -7.76
CA ALA A 305 -0.03 -2.26 -6.73
C ALA A 305 -0.70 -1.40 -5.63
N SER A 306 -0.28 -0.14 -5.48
CA SER A 306 -0.73 0.80 -4.44
C SER A 306 -1.27 2.11 -5.05
N ALA A 307 -2.21 2.02 -6.00
CA ALA A 307 -2.71 3.19 -6.74
C ALA A 307 -3.64 4.13 -5.92
N LEU A 308 -4.18 3.66 -4.79
CA LEU A 308 -5.22 4.36 -3.99
C LEU A 308 -4.70 5.10 -2.74
N ASN A 309 -3.40 5.02 -2.45
CA ASN A 309 -2.85 5.54 -1.20
C ASN A 309 -2.38 7.01 -1.25
N CYS A 310 -2.31 7.62 -2.43
CA CYS A 310 -1.81 8.99 -2.62
C CYS A 310 -2.90 10.07 -2.45
N ARG A 311 -3.86 9.90 -1.56
CA ARG A 311 -5.00 10.82 -1.42
C ARG A 311 -4.62 12.11 -0.71
N ARG A 312 -5.29 13.21 -1.04
CA ARG A 312 -5.02 14.54 -0.49
C ARG A 312 -6.31 15.32 -0.24
N VAL A 313 -6.20 16.41 0.50
CA VAL A 313 -7.25 17.43 0.58
C VAL A 313 -6.60 18.80 0.43
N ALA A 314 -7.13 19.65 -0.44
CA ALA A 314 -6.60 21.00 -0.58
C ALA A 314 -6.95 21.83 0.67
N VAL A 315 -5.96 22.55 1.20
CA VAL A 315 -6.16 23.44 2.36
C VAL A 315 -6.50 24.87 1.95
N ARG A 316 -6.46 25.15 0.64
CA ARG A 316 -6.87 26.41 0.00
C ARG A 316 -7.24 26.16 -1.46
N ASP A 317 -7.74 27.19 -2.14
CA ASP A 317 -7.96 27.12 -3.59
C ASP A 317 -6.61 26.97 -4.32
N VAL A 318 -6.52 25.94 -5.18
CA VAL A 318 -5.36 25.62 -6.02
C VAL A 318 -5.86 25.28 -7.42
N GLU A 319 -5.12 25.71 -8.44
CA GLU A 319 -5.35 25.32 -9.81
C GLU A 319 -4.53 24.08 -10.18
N VAL A 320 -5.17 23.04 -10.69
CA VAL A 320 -4.50 21.84 -11.25
C VAL A 320 -5.12 21.52 -12.60
N GLY A 321 -4.29 21.39 -13.63
CA GLY A 321 -4.75 21.04 -14.97
C GLY A 321 -5.80 22.00 -15.57
N GLY A 322 -5.78 23.28 -15.19
CA GLY A 322 -6.75 24.29 -15.65
C GLY A 322 -8.06 24.34 -14.87
N VAL A 323 -8.18 23.60 -13.75
CA VAL A 323 -9.36 23.56 -12.88
C VAL A 323 -9.02 24.17 -11.52
N VAL A 324 -9.88 25.04 -10.99
CA VAL A 324 -9.72 25.70 -9.68
C VAL A 324 -10.65 25.05 -8.64
N ARG A 325 -10.22 24.99 -7.37
CA ARG A 325 -10.96 24.50 -6.17
C ARG A 325 -11.07 22.98 -6.03
N ILE A 326 -9.93 22.34 -5.76
CA ILE A 326 -9.81 20.88 -5.88
C ILE A 326 -9.71 20.19 -4.51
N LEU A 327 -10.79 19.54 -4.06
CA LEU A 327 -10.78 18.48 -3.04
C LEU A 327 -10.34 17.15 -3.69
N LEU A 328 -9.16 16.61 -3.36
CA LEU A 328 -8.42 15.80 -4.34
C LEU A 328 -8.11 14.34 -3.98
N ILE A 329 -8.69 13.40 -4.73
CA ILE A 329 -8.11 12.07 -4.90
C ILE A 329 -7.06 12.12 -6.01
N LEU A 330 -5.82 11.77 -5.66
CA LEU A 330 -4.88 11.34 -6.68
C LEU A 330 -5.09 9.86 -6.96
N TYR A 331 -5.19 9.55 -8.25
CA TYR A 331 -5.03 8.20 -8.71
C TYR A 331 -3.82 8.16 -9.64
N TYR A 332 -2.74 7.63 -9.11
CA TYR A 332 -1.48 7.56 -9.84
C TYR A 332 -1.46 6.29 -10.68
N PHE A 333 -1.34 6.45 -11.99
CA PHE A 333 -0.86 5.40 -12.86
C PHE A 333 0.45 5.86 -13.51
N SER A 334 1.54 5.18 -13.18
CA SER A 334 2.83 5.42 -13.83
C SER A 334 2.78 4.86 -15.26
N LEU A 335 2.57 5.72 -16.24
CA LEU A 335 2.96 5.42 -17.63
C LEU A 335 4.10 6.33 -18.10
N SER A 336 4.92 6.78 -17.15
CA SER A 336 6.03 7.70 -17.41
C SER A 336 7.36 6.97 -17.40
N LEU A 337 7.59 6.12 -18.41
CA LEU A 337 8.91 5.87 -19.04
C LEU A 337 8.72 5.30 -20.47
N LEU A 338 7.74 5.78 -21.24
CA LEU A 338 7.94 5.72 -22.68
C LEU A 338 9.03 6.76 -23.01
N PRO A 339 10.10 6.40 -23.75
CA PRO A 339 10.98 7.41 -24.28
C PRO A 339 10.11 8.39 -25.07
N GLN A 340 10.31 9.69 -24.81
CA GLN A 340 9.77 10.70 -25.71
C GLN A 340 10.47 10.51 -27.06
N SER A 341 9.85 9.74 -27.94
CA SER A 341 10.15 9.77 -29.35
C SER A 341 9.13 10.70 -30.01
N GLU A 342 9.71 11.69 -30.69
CA GLU A 342 9.17 12.79 -31.51
C GLU A 342 7.79 12.60 -32.16
#